data_AF-A0A535YDY1-F1
#
_entry.id   AF-A0A535YDY1-F1
#
_cell.length_a   1.000
_cell.length_b   1.000
_cell.length_c   1.000
_cell.angle_alpha   90.00
_cell.angle_beta   90.00
_cell.angle_gamma   90.00
#
_symmetry.space_group_name_H-M   'P 1'
#
loop_
_entity.id
_entity.type
_entity.pdbx_description
1 polymer ?
#
loop_
_entity_poly.entity_id
_entity_poly.type
_entity_poly.pdbx_seq_one_letter_code
_entity_poly.pdbx_strand_id
1 'polypeptide(L)'
;MRAAVARLRAIPRALEDGRRNIQAELAPSVYVDRAIRQARAGARYFGEVLPREIADDRLRAELADWGGVASGAMEVYADFLQDDLLPRAKGQWAIGRERYSRLLREKELLQHDATSLRERGRREYARLADSLRHFAQQIEGTDDWPSVLQHLNADHPGTPEEMLETYTTWTQRARQYLADTGLVTLPPGEECVV
;
A
#
# COMPACT_ATOMS: atom_id res chain seq x y z
N MET A 1 -13.98 -14.16 -16.66
CA MET A 1 -15.28 -13.58 -17.06
C MET A 1 -16.44 -14.06 -16.20
N ARG A 2 -16.88 -15.33 -16.26
CA ARG A 2 -17.85 -15.90 -15.26
C ARG A 2 -17.41 -15.65 -13.81
N ALA A 3 -16.10 -15.69 -13.58
CA ALA A 3 -15.51 -15.44 -12.28
C ALA A 3 -15.64 -13.98 -11.78
N ALA A 4 -15.87 -12.98 -12.66
CA ALA A 4 -16.08 -11.59 -12.23
C ALA A 4 -17.51 -11.40 -11.74
N VAL A 5 -18.49 -11.81 -12.55
CA VAL A 5 -19.91 -11.83 -12.17
C VAL A 5 -20.14 -12.67 -10.91
N ALA A 6 -19.52 -13.85 -10.81
CA ALA A 6 -19.60 -14.70 -9.61
C ALA A 6 -19.06 -14.00 -8.35
N ARG A 7 -17.99 -13.20 -8.48
CA ARG A 7 -17.46 -12.40 -7.36
C ARG A 7 -18.42 -11.28 -6.97
N LEU A 8 -18.99 -10.55 -7.93
CA LEU A 8 -19.98 -9.50 -7.65
C LEU A 8 -21.20 -10.06 -6.89
N ARG A 9 -21.69 -11.23 -7.31
CA ARG A 9 -22.77 -11.96 -6.63
C ARG A 9 -22.44 -12.35 -5.19
N ALA A 10 -21.17 -12.58 -4.88
CA ALA A 10 -20.72 -13.00 -3.56
C ALA A 10 -20.53 -11.82 -2.58
N ILE A 11 -20.38 -10.59 -3.07
CA ILE A 11 -20.09 -9.41 -2.25
C ILE A 11 -21.12 -9.19 -1.13
N PRO A 12 -22.45 -9.17 -1.39
CA PRO A 12 -23.42 -8.91 -0.33
C PRO A 12 -23.30 -9.89 0.85
N ARG A 13 -23.12 -11.19 0.56
CA ARG A 13 -22.93 -12.22 1.59
C ARG A 13 -21.62 -11.99 2.36
N ALA A 14 -20.52 -11.70 1.66
CA ALA A 14 -19.23 -11.47 2.31
C ALA A 14 -19.26 -10.25 3.26
N LEU A 15 -19.97 -9.18 2.88
CA LEU A 15 -20.14 -8.01 3.74
C LEU A 15 -20.99 -8.32 4.97
N GLU A 16 -22.06 -9.09 4.79
CA GLU A 16 -22.91 -9.52 5.90
C GLU A 16 -22.16 -10.46 6.86
N ASP A 17 -21.32 -11.36 6.34
CA ASP A 17 -20.38 -12.15 7.15
C ASP A 17 -19.41 -11.22 7.92
N GLY A 18 -18.93 -10.14 7.30
CA GLY A 18 -18.14 -9.09 7.93
C GLY A 18 -18.85 -8.44 9.11
N ARG A 19 -20.11 -8.02 8.93
CA ARG A 19 -20.92 -7.39 10.01
C ARG A 19 -21.06 -8.31 11.22
N ARG A 20 -21.23 -9.61 11.00
CA ARG A 20 -21.36 -10.60 12.09
C ARG A 20 -20.06 -10.87 12.85
N ASN A 21 -18.92 -10.76 12.17
CA ASN A 21 -17.63 -11.13 12.74
C ASN A 21 -16.89 -9.98 13.42
N ILE A 22 -17.15 -8.73 13.02
CA ILE A 22 -16.42 -7.58 13.54
C ILE A 22 -16.90 -7.26 14.97
N GLN A 23 -15.95 -7.24 15.90
CA GLN A 23 -16.18 -6.80 17.27
C GLN A 23 -15.75 -5.35 17.43
N ALA A 24 -16.71 -4.46 17.72
CA ALA A 24 -16.47 -3.02 17.84
C ALA A 24 -15.35 -2.68 18.84
N GLU A 25 -15.34 -3.34 20.00
CA GLU A 25 -14.36 -3.10 21.07
C GLU A 25 -12.93 -3.47 20.67
N LEU A 26 -12.75 -4.33 19.65
CA LEU A 26 -11.44 -4.69 19.12
C LEU A 26 -11.05 -3.89 17.87
N ALA A 27 -12.00 -3.18 17.25
CA ALA A 27 -11.79 -2.46 16.01
C ALA A 27 -11.15 -1.08 16.27
N PRO A 28 -9.95 -0.79 15.73
CA PRO A 28 -9.37 0.55 15.84
C PRO A 28 -10.14 1.54 14.98
N SER A 29 -10.54 2.68 15.56
CA SER A 29 -11.33 3.71 14.87
C SER A 29 -10.68 4.19 13.56
N VAL A 30 -9.35 4.34 13.53
CA VAL A 30 -8.59 4.69 12.31
C VAL A 30 -8.73 3.65 11.18
N TYR A 31 -8.90 2.37 11.51
CA TYR A 31 -9.14 1.33 10.51
C TYR A 31 -10.57 1.34 10.02
N VAL A 32 -11.54 1.58 10.90
CA VAL A 32 -12.96 1.72 10.53
C VAL A 32 -13.16 2.93 9.62
N ASP A 33 -12.59 4.07 9.98
CA ASP A 33 -12.60 5.30 9.18
C ASP A 33 -12.03 5.09 7.77
N ARG A 34 -10.88 4.40 7.66
CA ARG A 34 -10.33 4.01 6.35
C ARG A 34 -11.25 3.04 5.60
N ALA A 35 -11.84 2.05 6.29
CA ALA A 35 -12.71 1.06 5.69
C ALA A 35 -14.00 1.68 5.12
N ILE A 36 -14.55 2.73 5.76
CA ILE A 36 -15.69 3.51 5.23
C ILE A 36 -15.33 4.08 3.86
N ARG A 37 -14.18 4.79 3.75
CA ARG A 37 -13.73 5.36 2.46
C ARG A 37 -13.50 4.30 1.40
N GLN A 38 -12.88 3.18 1.77
CA GLN A 38 -12.67 2.05 0.85
C GLN A 38 -13.99 1.44 0.39
N ALA A 39 -14.98 1.35 1.28
CA ALA A 39 -16.27 0.78 0.96
C ALA A 39 -17.05 1.64 -0.04
N ARG A 40 -17.09 2.97 0.16
CA ARG A 40 -17.68 3.92 -0.81
C ARG A 40 -16.95 3.91 -2.15
N ALA A 41 -15.61 3.88 -2.13
CA ALA A 41 -14.82 3.75 -3.36
C ALA A 41 -15.11 2.44 -4.10
N GLY A 42 -15.28 1.34 -3.37
CA GLY A 42 -15.70 0.05 -3.90
C GLY A 42 -17.09 0.10 -4.52
N ALA A 43 -18.06 0.77 -3.88
CA ALA A 43 -19.41 0.96 -4.42
C ALA A 43 -19.37 1.66 -5.79
N ARG A 44 -18.66 2.78 -5.88
CA ARG A 44 -18.44 3.50 -7.15
C ARG A 44 -17.75 2.61 -8.19
N TYR A 45 -16.72 1.88 -7.78
CA TYR A 45 -15.99 1.01 -8.71
C TYR A 45 -16.90 -0.07 -9.31
N PHE A 46 -17.68 -0.77 -8.48
CA PHE A 46 -18.54 -1.86 -8.96
C PHE A 46 -19.73 -1.36 -9.77
N GLY A 47 -20.35 -0.26 -9.37
CA GLY A 47 -21.53 0.28 -10.05
C GLY A 47 -21.23 1.06 -11.32
N GLU A 48 -20.09 1.75 -11.39
CA GLU A 48 -19.81 2.69 -12.47
C GLU A 48 -18.58 2.34 -13.31
N VAL A 49 -17.45 2.09 -12.65
CA VAL A 49 -16.16 1.98 -13.34
C VAL A 49 -16.05 0.63 -14.04
N LEU A 50 -16.27 -0.46 -13.30
CA LEU A 50 -16.07 -1.82 -13.79
C LEU A 50 -16.85 -2.12 -15.08
N PRO A 51 -18.14 -1.79 -15.22
CA PRO A 51 -18.85 -2.05 -16.47
C PRO A 51 -18.28 -1.25 -17.67
N ARG A 52 -17.78 -0.02 -17.47
CA ARG A 52 -17.27 0.85 -18.54
C ARG A 52 -15.98 0.32 -19.17
N GLU A 53 -15.19 -0.42 -18.42
CA GLU A 53 -13.94 -1.03 -18.90
C GLU A 53 -14.18 -2.25 -19.82
N ILE A 54 -15.43 -2.63 -20.06
CA ILE A 54 -15.79 -3.86 -20.77
C ILE A 54 -16.31 -3.52 -22.16
N ALA A 55 -15.61 -4.01 -23.18
CA ALA A 55 -15.98 -3.81 -24.59
C ALA A 55 -17.19 -4.64 -25.03
N ASP A 56 -17.36 -5.87 -24.51
CA ASP A 56 -18.48 -6.76 -24.87
C ASP A 56 -19.80 -6.27 -24.25
N ASP A 57 -20.78 -5.93 -25.08
CA ASP A 57 -22.04 -5.30 -24.64
C ASP A 57 -22.87 -6.18 -23.71
N ARG A 58 -22.94 -7.48 -23.99
CA ARG A 58 -23.71 -8.43 -23.17
C ARG A 58 -23.08 -8.58 -21.79
N LEU A 59 -21.76 -8.69 -21.74
CA LEU A 59 -21.02 -8.78 -20.48
C LEU A 59 -21.06 -7.46 -19.71
N ARG A 60 -20.99 -6.32 -20.40
CA ARG A 60 -21.16 -5.00 -19.80
C ARG A 60 -22.51 -4.90 -19.09
N ALA A 61 -23.59 -5.31 -19.75
CA ALA A 61 -24.93 -5.33 -19.15
C ALA A 61 -24.98 -6.24 -17.91
N GLU A 62 -24.47 -7.48 -18.01
CA GLU A 62 -24.48 -8.42 -16.88
C GLU A 62 -23.64 -7.91 -15.68
N LEU A 63 -22.52 -7.25 -15.95
CA LEU A 63 -21.69 -6.62 -14.92
C LEU A 63 -22.31 -5.35 -14.35
N ALA A 64 -23.07 -4.58 -15.13
CA ALA A 64 -23.81 -3.42 -14.64
C ALA A 64 -24.92 -3.84 -13.67
N ASP A 65 -25.67 -4.89 -13.99
CA ASP A 65 -26.74 -5.42 -13.14
C ASP A 65 -26.18 -5.88 -11.78
N TRP A 66 -25.21 -6.80 -11.80
CA TRP A 66 -24.61 -7.32 -10.58
C TRP A 66 -23.68 -6.32 -9.89
N GLY A 67 -23.09 -5.40 -10.64
CA GLY A 67 -22.31 -4.28 -10.14
C GLY A 67 -23.17 -3.30 -9.35
N GLY A 68 -24.39 -3.03 -9.80
CA GLY A 68 -25.39 -2.24 -9.07
C GLY A 68 -25.77 -2.90 -7.74
N VAL A 69 -26.03 -4.21 -7.74
CA VAL A 69 -26.32 -4.97 -6.51
C VAL A 69 -25.14 -4.93 -5.53
N ALA A 70 -23.92 -5.18 -6.03
CA ALA A 70 -22.71 -5.10 -5.21
C ALA A 70 -22.46 -3.69 -4.68
N SER A 71 -22.69 -2.67 -5.50
CA SER A 71 -22.55 -1.26 -5.14
C SER A 71 -23.49 -0.88 -3.99
N GLY A 72 -24.78 -1.21 -4.10
CA GLY A 72 -25.73 -0.95 -3.03
C GLY A 72 -25.35 -1.66 -1.72
N ALA A 73 -24.87 -2.90 -1.80
CA ALA A 73 -24.41 -3.63 -0.61
C ALA A 73 -23.16 -2.98 0.03
N MET A 74 -22.23 -2.46 -0.77
CA MET A 74 -21.06 -1.71 -0.28
C MET A 74 -21.46 -0.40 0.40
N GLU A 75 -22.45 0.33 -0.14
CA GLU A 75 -22.99 1.54 0.48
C GLU A 75 -23.64 1.23 1.84
N VAL A 76 -24.53 0.23 1.90
CA VAL A 76 -25.15 -0.21 3.16
C VAL A 76 -24.11 -0.63 4.19
N TYR A 77 -23.05 -1.32 3.76
CA TYR A 77 -21.97 -1.70 4.65
C TYR A 77 -21.17 -0.49 5.16
N ALA A 78 -20.91 0.49 4.29
CA ALA A 78 -20.25 1.73 4.68
C ALA A 78 -21.11 2.56 5.67
N ASP A 79 -22.43 2.59 5.50
CA ASP A 79 -23.36 3.19 6.47
C ASP A 79 -23.26 2.47 7.83
N PHE A 80 -23.29 1.13 7.82
CA PHE A 80 -23.07 0.34 9.04
C PHE A 80 -21.73 0.67 9.72
N LEU A 81 -20.65 0.75 8.94
CA LEU A 81 -19.33 1.08 9.50
C LEU A 81 -19.33 2.48 10.13
N GLN A 82 -19.98 3.46 9.48
CA GLN A 82 -19.99 4.85 9.91
C GLN A 82 -20.92 5.11 11.10
N ASP A 83 -22.15 4.63 11.02
CA ASP A 83 -23.22 5.04 11.92
C ASP A 83 -23.35 4.10 13.14
N ASP A 84 -22.89 2.84 13.01
CA ASP A 84 -23.00 1.83 14.06
C ASP A 84 -21.64 1.36 14.61
N LEU A 85 -20.70 1.00 13.75
CA LEU A 85 -19.41 0.46 14.20
C LEU A 85 -18.49 1.55 14.75
N LEU A 86 -18.28 2.64 14.00
CA LEU A 86 -17.31 3.69 14.33
C LEU A 86 -17.55 4.34 15.71
N PRO A 87 -18.78 4.68 16.12
CA PRO A 87 -19.04 5.24 17.45
C PRO A 87 -18.65 4.30 18.61
N ARG A 88 -18.60 2.99 18.34
CA ARG A 88 -18.26 1.93 19.31
C ARG A 88 -16.84 1.40 19.14
N ALA A 89 -16.10 1.87 18.14
CA ALA A 89 -14.77 1.38 17.78
C ALA A 89 -13.70 1.88 18.77
N LYS A 90 -13.45 1.11 19.82
CA LYS A 90 -12.49 1.44 20.90
C LYS A 90 -11.18 0.67 20.85
N GLY A 91 -10.98 -0.13 19.80
CA GLY A 91 -9.78 -0.95 19.64
C GLY A 91 -8.51 -0.11 19.49
N GLN A 92 -7.38 -0.72 19.83
CA GLN A 92 -6.05 -0.13 19.63
C GLN A 92 -5.38 -0.75 18.40
N TRP A 93 -4.85 0.09 17.51
CA TRP A 93 -4.08 -0.38 16.35
C TRP A 93 -2.73 -0.99 16.77
N ALA A 94 -2.19 -0.55 17.90
CA ALA A 94 -0.98 -1.09 18.48
C ALA A 94 -1.26 -2.47 19.10
N ILE A 95 -0.87 -3.54 18.39
CA ILE A 95 -1.13 -4.93 18.78
C ILE A 95 -0.37 -5.41 20.02
N GLY A 96 0.42 -4.55 20.65
CA GLY A 96 1.22 -4.86 21.83
C GLY A 96 2.54 -5.58 21.53
N ARG A 97 3.45 -5.53 22.50
CA ARG A 97 4.82 -6.04 22.38
C ARG A 97 4.86 -7.53 22.03
N GLU A 98 4.06 -8.33 22.73
CA GLU A 98 4.05 -9.78 22.57
C GLU A 98 3.64 -10.20 21.15
N ARG A 99 2.47 -9.73 20.69
CA ARG A 99 1.95 -10.06 19.35
C ARG A 99 2.87 -9.54 18.25
N TYR A 100 3.42 -8.32 18.40
CA TYR A 100 4.36 -7.78 17.43
C TYR A 100 5.67 -8.57 17.40
N SER A 101 6.19 -9.01 18.55
CA SER A 101 7.40 -9.83 18.60
C SER A 101 7.19 -11.20 17.96
N ARG A 102 6.02 -11.80 18.15
CA ARG A 102 5.63 -13.04 17.45
C ARG A 102 5.53 -12.82 15.94
N LEU A 103 4.90 -11.74 15.49
CA LEU A 103 4.83 -11.38 14.08
C LEU A 103 6.24 -11.29 13.46
N LEU A 104 7.17 -10.59 14.11
CA LEU A 104 8.55 -10.45 13.62
C LEU A 104 9.26 -11.80 13.48
N ARG A 105 9.07 -12.72 14.43
CA ARG A 105 9.78 -14.02 14.44
C ARG A 105 9.10 -15.08 13.59
N GLU A 106 7.78 -15.18 13.66
CA GLU A 106 7.00 -16.27 13.05
C GLU A 106 6.61 -15.95 11.61
N LYS A 107 6.26 -14.69 11.32
CA LYS A 107 5.81 -14.27 9.99
C LYS A 107 6.95 -13.68 9.16
N GLU A 108 7.72 -12.76 9.73
CA GLU A 108 8.81 -12.09 9.02
C GLU A 108 10.15 -12.83 9.13
N LEU A 109 10.20 -13.93 9.90
CA LEU A 109 11.38 -14.79 10.10
C LEU A 109 12.63 -14.04 10.58
N LEU A 110 12.43 -12.94 11.31
CA LEU A 110 13.51 -12.14 11.87
C LEU A 110 13.94 -12.68 13.25
N GLN A 111 15.23 -12.58 13.55
CA GLN A 111 15.78 -12.93 14.87
C GLN A 111 15.58 -11.82 15.92
N HIS A 112 14.64 -10.91 15.69
CA HIS A 112 14.39 -9.76 16.56
C HIS A 112 13.00 -9.83 17.19
N ASP A 113 12.89 -9.30 18.39
CA ASP A 113 11.62 -8.92 19.01
C ASP A 113 11.37 -7.41 18.86
N ALA A 114 10.21 -6.96 19.34
CA ALA A 114 9.84 -5.55 19.26
C ALA A 114 10.88 -4.60 19.89
N THR A 115 11.52 -5.01 20.98
CA THR A 115 12.48 -4.17 21.72
C THR A 115 13.80 -4.09 20.97
N SER A 116 14.39 -5.24 20.63
CA SER A 116 15.67 -5.32 19.92
C SER A 116 15.60 -4.70 18.53
N LEU A 117 14.48 -4.87 17.81
CA LEU A 117 14.28 -4.21 16.52
C LEU A 117 14.21 -2.68 16.66
N ARG A 118 13.50 -2.18 17.67
CA ARG A 118 13.42 -0.74 17.95
C ARG A 118 14.78 -0.14 18.29
N GLU A 119 15.57 -0.83 19.10
CA GLU A 119 16.92 -0.39 19.46
C GLU A 119 17.85 -0.40 18.25
N ARG A 120 17.79 -1.45 17.41
CA ARG A 120 18.52 -1.50 16.14
C ARG A 120 18.13 -0.33 15.24
N GLY A 121 16.83 -0.07 15.08
CA GLY A 121 16.33 1.06 14.28
C GLY A 121 16.84 2.40 14.78
N ARG A 122 16.87 2.64 16.10
CA ARG A 122 17.42 3.88 16.68
C ARG A 122 18.92 4.03 16.41
N ARG A 123 19.70 2.95 16.53
CA ARG A 123 21.14 2.98 16.24
C ARG A 123 21.40 3.28 14.76
N GLU A 124 20.70 2.62 13.85
CA GLU A 124 20.86 2.86 12.42
C GLU A 124 20.39 4.27 12.03
N TYR A 125 19.29 4.75 12.61
CA TYR A 125 18.85 6.13 12.39
C TYR A 125 19.91 7.14 12.80
N ALA A 126 20.49 7.00 14.00
CA ALA A 126 21.55 7.90 14.45
C ALA A 126 22.77 7.86 13.52
N ARG A 127 23.24 6.66 13.14
CA ARG A 127 24.37 6.48 12.22
C ARG A 127 24.13 7.12 10.85
N LEU A 128 22.92 6.95 10.30
CA LEU A 128 22.55 7.52 9.00
C LEU A 128 22.39 9.04 9.10
N ALA A 129 21.76 9.56 10.16
CA ALA A 129 21.65 10.99 10.40
C ALA A 129 23.02 11.66 10.51
N ASP A 130 24.00 11.02 11.17
CA ASP A 130 25.37 11.53 11.26
C ASP A 130 26.05 11.60 9.89
N SER A 131 25.83 10.57 9.05
CA SER A 131 26.34 10.54 7.68
C SER A 131 25.69 11.62 6.82
N LEU A 132 24.37 11.81 6.95
CA LEU A 132 23.62 12.85 6.24
C LEU A 132 24.06 14.26 6.67
N ARG A 133 24.34 14.49 7.95
CA ARG A 133 24.94 15.76 8.43
C ARG A 133 26.30 16.02 7.79
N HIS A 134 27.16 15.00 7.75
CA HIS A 134 28.46 15.13 7.10
C HIS A 134 28.33 15.52 5.61
N PHE A 135 27.43 14.88 4.87
CA PHE A 135 27.17 15.23 3.47
C PHE A 135 26.53 16.61 3.32
N ALA A 136 25.58 16.99 4.17
CA ALA A 136 24.99 18.31 4.17
C ALA A 136 26.05 19.41 4.38
N GLN A 137 27.03 19.17 5.25
CA GLN A 137 28.15 20.08 5.46
C GLN A 137 29.06 20.17 4.22
N GLN A 138 29.22 19.09 3.45
CA GLN A 138 30.01 19.08 2.22
C GLN A 138 29.30 19.75 1.04
N ILE A 139 27.98 19.61 0.94
CA ILE A 139 27.18 20.09 -0.19
C ILE A 139 26.79 21.56 0.01
N GLU A 140 26.24 21.91 1.18
CA GLU A 140 25.66 23.23 1.45
C GLU A 140 26.25 23.92 2.69
N GLY A 141 27.22 23.30 3.38
CA GLY A 141 27.87 23.92 4.54
C GLY A 141 27.00 24.00 5.80
N THR A 142 25.97 23.16 5.91
CA THR A 142 25.00 23.15 7.04
C THR A 142 24.87 21.77 7.67
N ASP A 143 24.55 21.73 8.97
CA ASP A 143 24.16 20.51 9.70
C ASP A 143 22.67 20.13 9.48
N ASP A 144 21.89 20.99 8.84
CA ASP A 144 20.45 20.78 8.60
C ASP A 144 20.20 19.89 7.37
N TRP A 145 20.61 18.63 7.48
CA TRP A 145 20.46 17.65 6.40
C TRP A 145 19.03 17.46 5.86
N PRO A 146 17.93 17.60 6.65
CA PRO A 146 16.58 17.52 6.11
C PRO A 146 16.28 18.62 5.08
N SER A 147 16.73 19.85 5.32
CA SER A 147 16.55 20.96 4.37
C SER A 147 17.36 20.76 3.10
N VAL A 148 18.60 20.28 3.21
CA VAL A 148 19.42 19.91 2.04
C VAL A 148 18.73 18.82 1.22
N LEU A 149 18.21 17.76 1.86
CA LEU A 149 17.44 16.73 1.14
C LEU A 149 16.18 17.29 0.48
N GLN A 150 15.47 18.21 1.13
CA GLN A 150 14.28 18.83 0.54
C GLN A 150 14.64 19.67 -0.69
N HIS A 151 15.77 20.38 -0.65
CA HIS A 151 16.27 21.12 -1.80
C HIS A 151 16.71 20.19 -2.94
N LEU A 152 17.49 19.15 -2.64
CA LEU A 152 17.91 18.15 -3.63
C LEU A 152 16.70 17.43 -4.25
N ASN A 153 15.63 17.21 -3.49
CA ASN A 153 14.38 16.64 -4.01
C ASN A 153 13.68 17.55 -5.02
N ALA A 154 14.07 18.82 -5.18
CA ALA A 154 13.56 19.69 -6.24
C ALA A 154 14.24 19.43 -7.60
N ASP A 155 15.38 18.72 -7.62
CA ASP A 155 16.02 18.24 -8.85
C ASP A 155 15.35 16.92 -9.26
N HIS A 156 14.28 17.03 -10.04
CA HIS A 156 13.54 15.89 -10.54
C HIS A 156 12.98 16.15 -11.95
N PRO A 157 12.64 15.10 -12.71
CA PRO A 157 11.94 15.24 -13.99
C PRO A 157 10.66 16.06 -13.85
N GLY A 158 10.42 16.98 -14.79
CA GLY A 158 9.27 17.88 -14.78
C GLY A 158 8.02 17.25 -15.39
N THR A 159 8.20 16.18 -16.17
CA THR A 159 7.13 15.49 -16.91
C THR A 159 7.15 13.97 -16.72
N PRO A 160 5.99 13.28 -16.89
CA PRO A 160 5.95 11.82 -16.90
C PRO A 160 6.87 11.18 -17.96
N GLU A 161 7.03 11.83 -19.12
CA GLU A 161 7.88 11.35 -20.22
C GLU A 161 9.36 11.42 -19.84
N GLU A 162 9.82 12.55 -19.30
CA GLU A 162 11.19 12.69 -18.77
C GLU A 162 11.44 11.73 -17.59
N MET A 163 10.42 11.49 -16.76
CA MET A 163 10.50 10.51 -15.69
C MET A 163 10.74 9.12 -16.27
N LEU A 164 9.95 8.68 -17.26
CA LEU A 164 10.10 7.39 -17.92
C LEU A 164 11.50 7.24 -18.55
N GLU A 165 11.97 8.27 -19.27
CA GLU A 165 13.30 8.27 -19.88
C GLU A 165 14.42 8.15 -18.82
N THR A 166 14.28 8.88 -17.71
CA THR A 166 15.23 8.85 -16.59
C THR A 166 15.30 7.46 -15.96
N TYR A 167 14.15 6.83 -15.68
CA TYR A 167 14.10 5.46 -15.17
C TYR A 167 14.70 4.45 -16.16
N THR A 168 14.36 4.56 -17.45
CA THR A 168 14.91 3.70 -18.51
C THR A 168 16.43 3.78 -18.52
N THR A 169 16.97 5.00 -18.49
CA THR A 169 18.42 5.25 -18.51
C THR A 169 19.12 4.68 -17.29
N TRP A 170 18.65 4.98 -16.09
CA TRP A 170 19.32 4.55 -14.86
C TRP A 170 19.17 3.06 -14.57
N THR A 171 18.05 2.45 -14.97
CA THR A 171 17.86 1.00 -14.90
C THR A 171 18.86 0.28 -15.80
N GLN A 172 19.01 0.72 -17.05
CA GLN A 172 19.99 0.16 -17.98
C GLN A 172 21.43 0.31 -17.45
N ARG A 173 21.79 1.49 -16.92
CA ARG A 173 23.12 1.76 -16.35
C ARG A 173 23.42 0.87 -15.15
N ALA A 174 22.49 0.75 -14.21
CA ALA A 174 22.65 -0.11 -13.04
C ALA A 174 22.82 -1.58 -13.46
N ARG A 175 22.01 -2.04 -14.43
CA ARG A 175 22.12 -3.41 -14.95
C ARG A 175 23.47 -3.67 -15.63
N GLN A 176 23.92 -2.73 -16.47
CA GLN A 176 25.23 -2.85 -17.11
C GLN A 176 26.36 -2.91 -16.08
N TYR A 177 26.34 -2.05 -15.07
CA TYR A 177 27.31 -2.07 -13.98
C TYR A 177 27.33 -3.42 -13.24
N LEU A 178 26.16 -4.00 -12.95
CA LEU A 178 26.07 -5.32 -12.31
C LEU A 178 26.64 -6.44 -13.19
N ALA A 179 26.38 -6.39 -14.50
CA ALA A 179 26.94 -7.34 -15.46
C ALA A 179 28.47 -7.22 -15.58
N ASP A 180 28.97 -5.99 -15.70
CA ASP A 180 30.40 -5.70 -15.87
C ASP A 180 31.21 -6.07 -14.63
N THR A 181 30.65 -5.84 -13.45
CA THR A 181 31.33 -6.13 -12.17
C THR A 181 31.17 -7.58 -11.71
N GLY A 182 30.20 -8.31 -12.26
CA GLY A 182 29.87 -9.66 -11.82
C GLY A 182 29.36 -9.73 -10.37
N LEU A 183 28.88 -8.62 -9.80
CA LEU A 183 28.35 -8.56 -8.43
C LEU A 183 27.13 -9.47 -8.24
N VAL A 184 26.35 -9.65 -9.31
CA VAL A 184 25.24 -10.61 -9.38
C VAL A 184 25.29 -11.34 -10.71
N THR A 185 24.78 -12.57 -10.73
CA THR A 185 24.59 -13.31 -11.98
C THR A 185 23.22 -12.96 -12.55
N LEU A 186 23.19 -12.52 -13.81
CA LEU A 186 21.94 -12.28 -14.54
C LEU A 186 21.45 -13.60 -15.16
N PRO A 187 20.23 -14.06 -14.83
CA PRO A 187 19.69 -15.31 -15.40
C PRO A 187 19.60 -15.24 -16.94
N PRO A 188 19.84 -16.36 -17.64
CA PRO A 188 19.67 -16.40 -19.10
C PRO A 188 18.24 -16.00 -19.50
N GLY A 189 18.13 -15.09 -20.47
CA GLY A 189 16.84 -14.61 -20.98
C GLY A 189 16.10 -13.63 -20.07
N GLU A 190 16.74 -13.16 -18.99
CA GLU A 190 16.18 -12.10 -18.16
C GLU A 190 16.16 -10.77 -18.93
N GLU A 191 15.00 -10.12 -18.91
CA GLU A 191 14.76 -8.79 -19.47
C GLU A 191 14.17 -7.88 -18.40
N CYS A 192 14.71 -6.67 -18.29
CA CYS A 192 14.20 -5.61 -17.43
C CYS A 192 13.93 -4.38 -18.29
N VAL A 193 12.67 -4.19 -18.67
CA VAL A 193 12.19 -3.07 -19.47
C VAL A 193 11.34 -2.18 -18.57
N VAL A 194 11.62 -0.87 -18.62
CA VAL A 194 10.86 0.17 -17.92
C VAL A 194 9.65 0.58 -18.75
#